data_AF-A0A1I6XZ51-F1
#
_entry.id   AF-A0A1I6XZ51-F1
#
_cell.length_a   1.000
_cell.length_b   1.000
_cell.length_c   1.000
_cell.angle_alpha   90.00
_cell.angle_beta   90.00
_cell.angle_gamma   90.00
#
_symmetry.space_group_name_H-M   'P 1'
#
loop_
_entity.id
_entity.type
_entity.pdbx_description
1 polymer ?
#
loop_
_entity_poly.entity_id
_entity_poly.type
_entity_poly.pdbx_seq_one_letter_code
_entity_poly.pdbx_strand_id
1 'polypeptide(L)'
;MKFLVLLIILIGIASCSDEFRQEYETLKEFDKSNLRAKSWFPDCVGKDAFNFKSISGLDSLYAFSRFEYMEVGFYDSILSSSDYTKIDFSNLEKVIEKLSGAKPDWFIDLETNNKGKLIYRKNDRWYIIKDSEDKTIYSLLTN
;
A
#
# COMPACT_ATOMS: atom_id res chain seq x y z
N MET A 1 0.80 27.43 35.17
CA MET A 1 -0.52 26.99 34.65
C MET A 1 -0.78 27.42 33.20
N LYS A 2 -0.69 28.72 32.83
CA LYS A 2 -0.98 29.19 31.46
C LYS A 2 -0.13 28.52 30.36
N PHE A 3 1.14 28.25 30.63
CA PHE A 3 2.06 27.62 29.67
C PHE A 3 1.76 26.14 29.41
N LEU A 4 1.26 25.42 30.43
CA LEU A 4 0.95 23.98 30.34
C LEU A 4 -0.31 23.74 29.50
N VAL A 5 -1.30 24.62 29.61
CA VAL A 5 -2.53 24.57 28.80
C VAL A 5 -2.23 24.85 27.33
N LEU A 6 -1.35 25.81 27.04
CA LEU A 6 -0.88 26.09 25.67
C LEU A 6 -0.13 24.92 25.04
N LEU A 7 0.70 24.22 25.82
CA LEU A 7 1.42 23.03 25.36
C LEU A 7 0.45 21.87 25.05
N ILE A 8 -0.55 21.64 25.89
CA ILE A 8 -1.58 20.60 25.67
C ILE A 8 -2.43 20.92 24.43
N ILE A 9 -2.76 22.19 24.21
CA ILE A 9 -3.49 22.63 23.01
C ILE A 9 -2.63 22.41 21.76
N LEU A 10 -1.33 22.74 21.78
CA LEU A 10 -0.42 22.53 20.64
C LEU A 10 -0.26 21.05 20.27
N ILE A 11 -0.23 20.14 21.25
CA ILE A 11 -0.14 18.69 21.01
C ILE A 11 -1.45 18.16 20.39
N GLY A 12 -2.60 18.73 20.76
CA GLY A 12 -3.91 18.32 20.22
C GLY A 12 -4.10 18.61 18.73
N ILE A 13 -3.50 19.70 18.21
CA ILE A 13 -3.61 20.08 16.79
C ILE A 13 -2.71 19.23 15.89
N ALA A 14 -1.62 18.66 16.43
CA ALA A 14 -0.69 17.80 15.69
C ALA A 14 -1.17 16.35 15.55
N SER A 15 -2.25 15.96 16.25
CA SER A 15 -2.75 14.57 16.26
C SER A 15 -3.81 14.29 15.17
N CYS A 16 -4.28 15.31 14.44
CA CYS A 16 -5.06 15.09 13.23
C CYS A 16 -4.08 14.87 12.07
N SER A 17 -3.63 13.63 11.88
CA SER A 17 -3.10 13.24 10.57
C SER A 17 -4.28 12.91 9.67
N ASP A 18 -4.36 13.52 8.49
CA ASP A 18 -5.37 13.19 7.46
C ASP A 18 -5.16 11.78 6.88
N GLU A 19 -4.02 11.17 7.20
CA GLU A 19 -3.61 9.84 6.76
C GLU A 19 -3.88 8.80 7.84
N PHE A 20 -4.50 7.70 7.42
CA PHE A 20 -4.79 6.55 8.27
C PHE A 20 -3.78 5.45 8.01
N ARG A 21 -2.91 5.19 8.99
CA ARG A 21 -1.89 4.13 8.93
C ARG A 21 -2.32 2.89 9.68
N GLN A 22 -2.10 1.73 9.08
CA GLN A 22 -2.49 0.43 9.62
C GLN A 22 -1.46 -0.63 9.27
N GLU A 23 -1.16 -1.50 10.23
CA GLU A 23 -0.18 -2.58 10.08
C GLU A 23 -0.77 -3.85 10.71
N TYR A 24 -0.53 -5.00 10.06
CA TYR A 24 -0.98 -6.32 10.53
C TYR A 24 0.13 -7.33 10.29
N GLU A 25 0.43 -8.17 11.27
CA GLU A 25 1.49 -9.17 11.10
C GLU A 25 1.02 -10.32 10.22
N THR A 26 -0.25 -10.68 10.29
CA THR A 26 -0.82 -11.85 9.59
C THR A 26 -2.15 -11.56 8.93
N LEU A 27 -2.50 -12.37 7.92
CA LEU A 27 -3.81 -12.30 7.28
C LEU A 27 -4.97 -12.47 8.28
N LYS A 28 -4.77 -13.31 9.30
CA LYS A 28 -5.77 -13.55 10.35
C LYS A 28 -6.06 -12.29 11.18
N GLU A 29 -5.06 -11.47 11.44
CA GLU A 29 -5.24 -10.18 12.13
C GLU A 29 -5.99 -9.19 11.26
N PHE A 30 -5.60 -9.10 9.98
CA PHE A 30 -6.29 -8.29 8.99
C PHE A 30 -7.78 -8.70 8.85
N ASP A 31 -8.08 -9.99 8.83
CA ASP A 31 -9.44 -10.52 8.69
C ASP A 31 -10.31 -10.33 9.92
N LYS A 32 -9.72 -10.33 11.11
CA LYS A 32 -10.44 -10.06 12.35
C LYS A 32 -10.69 -8.58 12.61
N SER A 33 -10.03 -7.71 11.86
CA SER A 33 -10.13 -6.27 12.06
C SER A 33 -11.50 -5.74 11.61
N ASN A 34 -12.04 -4.78 12.36
CA ASN A 34 -13.34 -4.17 12.07
C ASN A 34 -13.31 -3.54 10.67
N LEU A 35 -14.31 -3.79 9.83
CA LEU A 35 -14.39 -3.24 8.47
C LEU A 35 -14.23 -1.71 8.41
N ARG A 36 -14.72 -0.98 9.42
CA ARG A 36 -14.57 0.49 9.52
C ARG A 36 -13.14 0.94 9.82
N ALA A 37 -12.31 0.02 10.32
CA ALA A 37 -10.93 0.23 10.70
C ALA A 37 -10.01 -0.77 9.99
N LYS A 38 -10.39 -1.25 8.80
CA LYS A 38 -9.63 -2.18 7.95
C LYS A 38 -9.16 -1.42 6.72
N SER A 39 -7.88 -1.55 6.38
CA SER A 39 -7.32 -0.88 5.20
C SER A 39 -7.80 -1.54 3.92
N TRP A 40 -7.57 -0.85 2.81
CA TRP A 40 -7.77 -1.42 1.49
C TRP A 40 -6.51 -2.14 1.00
N PHE A 41 -6.70 -3.37 0.55
CA PHE A 41 -5.70 -4.19 -0.13
C PHE A 41 -6.35 -4.76 -1.41
N PRO A 42 -5.55 -5.07 -2.44
CA PRO A 42 -6.06 -5.66 -3.68
C PRO A 42 -6.56 -7.09 -3.43
N ASP A 43 -7.45 -7.57 -4.30
CA ASP A 43 -8.07 -8.90 -4.17
C ASP A 43 -7.10 -10.08 -4.38
N CYS A 44 -5.83 -9.81 -4.70
CA CYS A 44 -4.79 -10.83 -4.86
C CYS A 44 -4.09 -11.26 -3.57
N VAL A 45 -4.58 -10.85 -2.39
CA VAL A 45 -4.00 -11.27 -1.10
C VAL A 45 -4.18 -12.78 -0.89
N GLY A 46 -3.07 -13.50 -0.90
CA GLY A 46 -3.04 -14.95 -0.68
C GLY A 46 -3.11 -15.34 0.80
N LYS A 47 -3.40 -16.61 1.07
CA LYS A 47 -3.46 -17.16 2.45
C LYS A 47 -2.10 -17.15 3.17
N ASP A 48 -1.02 -17.05 2.40
CA ASP A 48 0.35 -17.01 2.85
C ASP A 48 0.87 -15.59 3.10
N ALA A 49 0.03 -14.57 2.91
CA ALA A 49 0.43 -13.17 3.06
C ALA A 49 0.60 -12.75 4.53
N PHE A 50 1.59 -11.90 4.77
CA PHE A 50 1.98 -11.40 6.10
C PHE A 50 2.64 -10.01 6.01
N ASN A 51 2.98 -9.41 7.16
CA ASN A 51 3.61 -8.08 7.25
C ASN A 51 2.89 -7.00 6.42
N PHE A 52 1.58 -6.91 6.60
CA PHE A 52 0.72 -5.97 5.92
C PHE A 52 0.99 -4.55 6.43
N LYS A 53 1.16 -3.61 5.51
CA LYS A 53 1.19 -2.18 5.83
C LYS A 53 0.31 -1.42 4.86
N SER A 54 -0.38 -0.41 5.36
CA SER A 54 -1.17 0.50 4.54
C SER A 54 -1.15 1.91 5.10
N ILE A 55 -1.23 2.88 4.19
CA ILE A 55 -1.55 4.26 4.50
C ILE A 55 -2.56 4.76 3.46
N SER A 56 -3.61 5.42 3.92
CA SER A 56 -4.68 5.93 3.05
C SER A 56 -5.09 7.33 3.45
N GLY A 57 -5.41 8.16 2.46
CA GLY A 57 -5.97 9.50 2.66
C GLY A 57 -7.38 9.57 2.06
N LEU A 58 -8.34 10.04 2.83
CA LEU A 58 -9.74 10.15 2.40
C LEU A 58 -9.96 11.28 1.38
N ASP A 59 -9.26 12.42 1.54
CA ASP A 59 -9.48 13.61 0.73
C ASP A 59 -9.01 13.44 -0.72
N SER A 60 -7.84 12.84 -0.91
CA SER A 60 -7.26 12.56 -2.23
C SER A 60 -7.54 11.13 -2.73
N LEU A 61 -8.38 10.38 -2.00
CA LEU A 61 -8.86 9.03 -2.34
C LEU A 61 -7.74 8.11 -2.86
N TYR A 62 -6.71 7.96 -2.03
CA TYR A 62 -5.60 7.06 -2.32
C TYR A 62 -5.39 6.07 -1.18
N ALA A 63 -4.80 4.92 -1.51
CA ALA A 63 -4.20 4.03 -0.52
C ALA A 63 -2.95 3.37 -1.07
N PHE A 64 -1.83 3.58 -0.38
CA PHE A 64 -0.65 2.75 -0.56
C PHE A 64 -0.77 1.54 0.36
N SER A 65 -0.40 0.37 -0.14
CA SER A 65 -0.30 -0.82 0.69
C SER A 65 0.82 -1.74 0.24
N ARG A 66 1.30 -2.55 1.17
CA ARG A 66 2.20 -3.66 0.87
C ARG A 66 1.92 -4.86 1.75
N PHE A 67 2.30 -6.04 1.27
CA PHE A 67 2.39 -7.24 2.06
C PHE A 67 3.48 -8.16 1.50
N GLU A 68 4.06 -8.98 2.37
CA GLU A 68 5.01 -10.01 2.01
C GLU A 68 4.29 -11.34 1.77
N TYR A 69 4.89 -12.22 0.98
CA TYR A 69 4.34 -13.52 0.64
C TYR A 69 5.41 -14.62 0.54
N MET A 70 4.98 -15.88 0.52
CA MET A 70 5.87 -17.04 0.42
C MET A 70 5.69 -17.79 -0.90
N GLU A 71 4.46 -17.95 -1.36
CA GLU A 71 4.02 -18.82 -2.46
C GLU A 71 4.10 -18.13 -3.83
N VAL A 72 5.31 -17.99 -4.36
CA VAL A 72 5.58 -17.28 -5.63
C VAL A 72 4.65 -17.74 -6.78
N GLY A 73 4.42 -19.05 -6.91
CA GLY A 73 3.60 -19.61 -7.99
C GLY A 73 2.12 -19.18 -7.93
N PHE A 74 1.57 -18.96 -6.73
CA PHE A 74 0.22 -18.45 -6.56
C PHE A 74 0.09 -17.04 -7.14
N TYR A 75 1.02 -16.14 -6.79
CA TYR A 75 1.00 -14.75 -7.27
C TYR A 75 1.31 -14.65 -8.77
N ASP A 76 2.22 -15.48 -9.28
CA ASP A 76 2.49 -15.55 -10.73
C ASP A 76 1.24 -16.00 -11.51
N SER A 77 0.50 -16.97 -10.99
CA SER A 77 -0.75 -17.44 -11.59
C SER A 77 -1.85 -16.37 -11.55
N ILE A 78 -2.07 -15.72 -10.41
CA ILE A 78 -3.12 -14.70 -10.27
C ILE A 78 -2.82 -13.49 -11.14
N LEU A 79 -1.60 -12.96 -11.08
CA LEU A 79 -1.21 -11.75 -11.81
C LEU A 79 -1.01 -11.99 -13.32
N SER A 80 -1.07 -13.24 -13.78
CA SER A 80 -1.10 -13.57 -15.22
C SER A 80 -2.52 -13.85 -15.75
N SER A 81 -3.53 -13.85 -14.88
CA SER A 81 -4.92 -14.00 -15.30
C SER A 81 -5.42 -12.78 -16.10
N SER A 82 -6.54 -12.97 -16.81
CA SER A 82 -7.18 -11.93 -17.63
C SER A 82 -7.63 -10.70 -16.84
N ASP A 83 -7.80 -10.84 -15.53
CA ASP A 83 -8.28 -9.77 -14.66
C ASP A 83 -7.18 -8.73 -14.39
N TYR A 84 -5.91 -9.06 -14.66
CA TYR A 84 -4.76 -8.18 -14.44
C TYR A 84 -4.12 -7.77 -15.75
N THR A 85 -4.27 -6.50 -16.11
CA THR A 85 -3.65 -5.95 -17.32
C THR A 85 -2.20 -5.59 -17.05
N LYS A 86 -1.29 -5.99 -17.92
CA LYS A 86 0.11 -5.51 -17.88
C LYS A 86 0.16 -4.01 -18.18
N ILE A 87 0.88 -3.27 -17.34
CA ILE A 87 1.09 -1.84 -17.52
C ILE A 87 2.58 -1.53 -17.64
N ASP A 88 2.89 -0.43 -18.31
CA ASP A 88 4.25 0.11 -18.34
C ASP A 88 4.57 0.88 -17.05
N PHE A 89 5.82 0.75 -16.62
CA PHE A 89 6.35 1.43 -15.44
C PHE A 89 6.12 2.95 -15.49
N SER A 90 6.31 3.58 -16.65
CA SER A 90 6.16 5.03 -16.82
C SER A 90 4.76 5.55 -16.53
N ASN A 91 3.73 4.71 -16.69
CA ASN A 91 2.35 5.08 -16.33
C ASN A 91 2.16 5.08 -14.81
N LEU A 92 2.78 4.13 -14.12
CA LEU A 92 2.71 4.03 -12.66
C LEU A 92 3.55 5.10 -11.98
N GLU A 93 4.74 5.38 -12.50
CA GLU A 93 5.64 6.43 -12.02
C GLU A 93 4.92 7.79 -11.95
N LYS A 94 4.26 8.21 -13.04
CA LYS A 94 3.47 9.45 -13.07
C LYS A 94 2.34 9.50 -12.05
N VAL A 95 1.75 8.35 -11.73
CA VAL A 95 0.67 8.26 -10.74
C VAL A 95 1.24 8.40 -9.33
N ILE A 96 2.37 7.76 -9.05
CA ILE A 96 3.08 7.85 -7.77
C ILE A 96 3.64 9.26 -7.55
N GLU A 97 4.19 9.91 -8.58
CA GLU A 97 4.70 11.29 -8.52
C GLU A 97 3.62 12.29 -8.09
N LYS A 98 2.39 12.14 -8.60
CA LYS A 98 1.23 12.97 -8.20
C LYS A 98 0.90 12.85 -6.71
N LEU A 99 1.26 11.73 -6.09
CA LEU A 99 1.04 11.41 -4.69
C LEU A 99 2.35 11.40 -3.90
N SER A 100 3.42 12.02 -4.41
CA SER A 100 4.76 11.97 -3.81
C SER A 100 4.80 12.44 -2.36
N GLY A 101 4.01 13.46 -1.99
CA GLY A 101 3.91 13.96 -0.62
C GLY A 101 3.24 12.98 0.37
N ALA A 102 2.53 11.98 -0.13
CA ALA A 102 1.83 10.95 0.64
C ALA A 102 2.46 9.55 0.51
N LYS A 103 3.49 9.41 -0.34
CA LYS A 103 4.16 8.13 -0.57
C LYS A 103 4.97 7.77 0.68
N PRO A 104 4.67 6.66 1.37
CA PRO A 104 5.42 6.30 2.56
C PRO A 104 6.80 5.75 2.20
N ASP A 105 7.77 5.89 3.12
CA ASP A 105 9.17 5.46 2.92
C ASP A 105 9.33 3.96 2.67
N TRP A 106 8.39 3.15 3.20
CA TRP A 106 8.38 1.71 2.99
C TRP A 106 7.79 1.31 1.64
N PHE A 107 7.18 2.23 0.90
CA PHE A 107 6.71 1.97 -0.45
C PHE A 107 7.90 1.97 -1.41
N ILE A 108 7.81 1.11 -2.42
CA ILE A 108 8.90 0.85 -3.34
C ILE A 108 9.61 2.12 -3.82
N ASP A 109 10.94 2.10 -3.74
CA ASP A 109 11.77 3.11 -4.38
C ASP A 109 11.98 2.73 -5.84
N LEU A 110 11.53 3.59 -6.73
CA LEU A 110 11.51 3.32 -8.17
C LEU A 110 12.83 3.66 -8.86
N GLU A 111 13.68 4.47 -8.22
CA GLU A 111 14.99 4.85 -8.76
C GLU A 111 16.05 3.77 -8.52
N THR A 112 16.00 3.12 -7.36
CA THR A 112 17.00 2.13 -6.93
C THR A 112 16.63 0.69 -7.30
N ASN A 113 15.36 0.37 -7.50
CA ASN A 113 14.96 -0.99 -7.81
C ASN A 113 15.21 -1.40 -9.26
N ASN A 114 15.79 -2.59 -9.43
CA ASN A 114 16.08 -3.20 -10.72
C ASN A 114 14.78 -3.42 -11.52
N LYS A 115 14.44 -2.45 -12.37
CA LYS A 115 13.23 -2.40 -13.23
C LYS A 115 12.98 -3.69 -14.02
N GLY A 116 14.00 -4.53 -14.23
CA GLY A 116 13.91 -5.82 -14.95
C GLY A 116 13.28 -6.99 -14.19
N LYS A 117 13.13 -6.94 -12.86
CA LYS A 117 12.56 -8.04 -12.06
C LYS A 117 11.18 -7.74 -11.46
N LEU A 118 10.72 -6.51 -11.61
CA LEU A 118 9.41 -6.07 -11.13
C LEU A 118 8.33 -6.39 -12.17
N ILE A 119 7.21 -6.90 -11.70
CA ILE A 119 6.03 -7.14 -12.54
C ILE A 119 4.98 -6.08 -12.19
N TYR A 120 4.63 -5.27 -13.19
CA TYR A 120 3.60 -4.24 -13.06
C TYR A 120 2.27 -4.72 -13.65
N ARG A 121 1.21 -4.59 -12.86
CA ARG A 121 -0.16 -4.96 -13.23
C ARG A 121 -1.14 -3.88 -12.80
N LYS A 122 -2.30 -3.88 -13.46
CA LYS A 122 -3.47 -3.10 -13.07
C LYS A 122 -4.70 -3.99 -13.03
N ASN A 123 -5.51 -3.85 -11.98
CA ASN A 123 -6.82 -4.48 -11.85
C ASN A 123 -7.78 -3.44 -11.27
N ASP A 124 -8.81 -3.07 -12.04
CA ASP A 124 -9.70 -1.94 -11.73
C ASP A 124 -8.93 -0.66 -11.33
N ARG A 125 -9.05 -0.22 -10.08
CA ARG A 125 -8.38 0.97 -9.52
C ARG A 125 -7.01 0.69 -8.89
N TRP A 126 -6.61 -0.57 -8.85
CA TRP A 126 -5.35 -1.00 -8.24
C TRP A 126 -4.23 -1.02 -9.25
N TYR A 127 -3.17 -0.28 -8.94
CA TYR A 127 -1.85 -0.50 -9.49
C TYR A 127 -1.10 -1.47 -8.59
N ILE A 128 -0.49 -2.50 -9.17
CA ILE A 128 0.16 -3.58 -8.43
C ILE A 128 1.58 -3.75 -8.95
N ILE A 129 2.52 -3.87 -8.04
CA ILE A 129 3.93 -4.12 -8.29
C ILE A 129 4.29 -5.38 -7.51
N LYS A 130 4.62 -6.46 -8.22
CA LYS A 130 5.20 -7.64 -7.61
C LYS A 130 6.71 -7.54 -7.69
N ASP A 131 7.33 -7.51 -6.52
CA ASP A 131 8.74 -7.79 -6.32
C ASP A 131 8.91 -9.29 -6.05
N SER A 132 9.64 -9.97 -6.92
CA SER A 132 9.90 -11.40 -6.79
C SER A 132 11.17 -11.71 -6.00
N GLU A 133 12.05 -10.73 -5.82
CA GLU A 133 13.29 -10.87 -5.05
C GLU A 133 12.98 -10.75 -3.56
N ASP A 134 12.28 -9.68 -3.18
CA ASP A 134 11.87 -9.42 -1.80
C ASP A 134 10.55 -10.11 -1.43
N LYS A 135 9.97 -10.88 -2.36
CA LYS A 135 8.64 -11.52 -2.22
C LYS A 135 7.60 -10.57 -1.61
N THR A 136 7.52 -9.37 -2.17
CA THR A 136 6.65 -8.31 -1.69
C THR A 136 5.70 -7.87 -2.80
N ILE A 137 4.43 -7.70 -2.46
CA ILE A 137 3.48 -6.98 -3.31
C ILE A 137 3.35 -5.57 -2.77
N TYR A 138 3.58 -4.59 -3.63
CA TYR A 138 3.20 -3.20 -3.40
C TYR A 138 1.96 -2.89 -4.22
N SER A 139 1.05 -2.09 -3.67
CA SER A 139 -0.10 -1.64 -4.43
C SER A 139 -0.51 -0.21 -4.10
N LEU A 140 -1.14 0.42 -5.08
CA LEU A 140 -1.67 1.76 -5.00
C LEU A 140 -3.11 1.76 -5.52
N LEU A 141 -4.05 2.11 -4.64
CA LEU A 141 -5.42 2.47 -5.01
C LEU A 141 -5.46 3.96 -5.29
N THR A 142 -6.05 4.35 -6.42
CA THR A 142 -6.35 5.75 -6.72
C THR A 142 -7.52 5.83 -7.70
N ASN A 143 -8.22 6.97 -7.73
CA ASN A 143 -9.35 7.20 -8.63
C ASN A 143 -8.94 7.47 -10.08
#